data_AF-A0A959IN42-F1
#
_entry.id   AF-A0A959IN42-F1
#
_cell.length_a   1.000
_cell.length_b   1.000
_cell.length_c   1.000
_cell.angle_alpha   90.00
_cell.angle_beta   90.00
_cell.angle_gamma   90.00
#
_symmetry.space_group_name_H-M   'P 1'
#
loop_
_entity.id
_entity.type
_entity.pdbx_description
1 polymer ?
#
loop_
_entity_poly.entity_id
_entity_poly.type
_entity_poly.pdbx_seq_one_letter_code
_entity_poly.pdbx_strand_id
1 'polypeptide(L)'
;ALDYLKDFSPAGDITPAMRQSAMGDAYAELNDLDEALSHYKRAVNQTDNSLLKAYFLKKVGMLQEKMGNPAEALEAYQTIKDEYGTTPYAADIDKYLARVSQ
;
A
#
# COMPACT_ATOMS: atom_id res chain seq x y z
N ALA A 1 -12.96 -13.97 -6.47
CA ALA A 1 -13.11 -12.49 -6.37
C ALA A 1 -14.03 -12.09 -5.21
N LEU A 2 -15.18 -12.72 -5.04
CA LEU A 2 -16.05 -12.50 -3.86
C LEU A 2 -15.46 -13.07 -2.55
N ASP A 3 -14.59 -14.07 -2.60
CA ASP A 3 -14.03 -14.68 -1.39
C ASP A 3 -13.08 -13.76 -0.62
N TYR A 4 -12.26 -12.95 -1.31
CA TYR A 4 -11.41 -11.94 -0.66
C TYR A 4 -12.22 -10.79 -0.02
N LEU A 5 -13.45 -10.55 -0.49
CA LEU A 5 -14.33 -9.51 0.03
C LEU A 5 -15.10 -9.97 1.28
N LYS A 6 -15.30 -11.29 1.45
CA LYS A 6 -16.04 -11.87 2.58
C LYS A 6 -15.24 -11.90 3.89
N ASP A 7 -13.90 -11.88 3.82
CA ASP A 7 -13.05 -11.72 5.00
C ASP A 7 -13.01 -10.29 5.54
N PHE A 8 -13.50 -9.32 4.76
CA PHE A 8 -13.65 -7.94 5.22
C PHE A 8 -15.08 -7.72 5.71
N SER A 9 -15.31 -8.04 6.99
CA SER A 9 -16.54 -7.65 7.68
C SER A 9 -16.36 -6.24 8.27
N PRO A 10 -17.05 -5.20 7.77
CA PRO A 10 -17.01 -3.87 8.37
C PRO A 10 -17.98 -3.82 9.55
N ALA A 11 -17.78 -4.70 10.53
CA ALA A 11 -18.45 -4.65 11.81
C ALA A 11 -17.56 -3.87 12.79
N GLY A 12 -17.70 -2.54 12.77
CA GLY A 12 -17.36 -1.67 13.90
C GLY A 12 -15.89 -1.33 14.17
N ASP A 13 -14.94 -2.23 13.92
CA ASP A 13 -13.56 -2.03 14.40
C ASP A 13 -12.56 -1.69 13.30
N ILE A 14 -12.11 -0.43 13.30
CA ILE A 14 -10.96 -0.01 12.50
C ILE A 14 -9.71 -0.69 13.05
N THR A 15 -9.11 -1.58 12.26
CA THR A 15 -7.88 -2.28 12.65
C THR A 15 -6.71 -1.29 12.84
N PRO A 16 -5.70 -1.63 13.66
CA PRO A 16 -4.52 -0.79 13.81
C PRO A 16 -3.89 -0.39 12.47
N ALA A 17 -3.75 -1.35 11.55
CA ALA A 17 -3.21 -1.11 10.22
C ALA A 17 -4.05 -0.11 9.41
N MET A 18 -5.38 -0.22 9.43
CA MET A 18 -6.26 0.74 8.77
C MET A 18 -6.17 2.13 9.39
N ARG A 19 -6.01 2.24 10.72
CA ARG A 19 -5.77 3.54 11.37
C ARG A 19 -4.47 4.17 10.88
N GLN A 20 -3.39 3.40 10.78
CA GLN A 20 -2.11 3.89 10.26
C GLN A 20 -2.24 4.35 8.81
N SER A 21 -2.93 3.59 7.95
CA SER A 21 -3.17 4.03 6.57
C SER A 21 -3.98 5.32 6.51
N ALA A 22 -5.02 5.46 7.33
CA ALA A 22 -5.84 6.68 7.36
C ALA A 22 -5.04 7.91 7.85
N MET A 23 -4.13 7.72 8.81
CA MET A 23 -3.19 8.78 9.21
C MET A 23 -2.23 9.13 8.08
N GLY A 24 -1.72 8.13 7.35
CA GLY A 24 -0.87 8.35 6.19
C GLY A 24 -1.56 9.13 5.08
N ASP A 25 -2.84 8.81 4.81
CA ASP A 25 -3.68 9.56 3.87
C ASP A 25 -3.83 11.03 4.34
N ALA A 26 -4.12 11.26 5.63
CA ALA A 26 -4.25 12.61 6.17
C ALA A 26 -2.95 13.44 6.05
N TYR A 27 -1.79 12.87 6.35
CA TYR A 27 -0.52 13.57 6.19
C TYR A 27 -0.19 13.83 4.71
N ALA A 28 -0.53 12.90 3.81
CA ALA A 28 -0.31 13.08 2.37
C ALA A 28 -1.14 14.26 1.80
N GLU A 29 -2.37 14.44 2.29
CA GLU A 29 -3.23 15.60 1.97
C GLU A 29 -2.68 16.92 2.52
N LEU A 30 -1.98 16.88 3.67
CA LEU A 30 -1.25 18.02 4.22
C LEU A 30 0.11 18.26 3.53
N ASN A 31 0.44 17.45 2.52
CA ASN A 31 1.72 17.44 1.83
C ASN A 31 2.94 17.15 2.74
N ASP A 32 2.70 16.57 3.91
CA ASP A 32 3.73 16.02 4.80
C ASP A 32 4.02 14.57 4.38
N LEU A 33 4.83 14.43 3.33
CA LEU A 33 5.03 13.14 2.65
C LEU A 33 5.88 12.18 3.49
N ASP A 34 6.77 12.69 4.35
CA ASP A 34 7.60 11.86 5.23
C ASP A 34 6.76 11.18 6.32
N GLU A 35 5.87 11.93 7.00
CA GLU A 35 4.95 11.33 7.98
C GLU A 35 3.95 10.41 7.29
N ALA A 36 3.46 10.77 6.10
CA ALA A 36 2.59 9.90 5.31
C ALA A 36 3.25 8.54 5.02
N LEU A 37 4.52 8.55 4.61
CA LEU A 37 5.29 7.35 4.29
C LEU A 37 5.53 6.49 5.53
N SER A 38 5.89 7.12 6.65
CA SER A 38 6.06 6.47 7.95
C SER A 38 4.81 5.72 8.37
N HIS A 39 3.65 6.37 8.25
CA HIS A 39 2.36 5.79 8.57
C HIS A 39 1.95 4.65 7.63
N TYR A 40 2.17 4.76 6.31
CA TYR A 40 1.91 3.64 5.40
C TYR A 40 2.80 2.42 5.67
N LYS A 41 4.10 2.63 5.95
CA LYS A 41 5.00 1.53 6.31
C LYS A 41 4.57 0.85 7.61
N ARG A 42 4.11 1.62 8.61
CA ARG A 42 3.51 1.05 9.83
C ARG A 42 2.24 0.25 9.52
N ALA A 43 1.40 0.71 8.60
CA ALA A 43 0.21 -0.02 8.18
C ALA A 43 0.55 -1.40 7.59
N VAL A 44 1.57 -1.49 6.74
CA VAL A 44 2.08 -2.77 6.19
C VAL A 44 2.50 -3.72 7.30
N ASN A 45 3.16 -3.21 8.34
CA ASN A 45 3.68 -4.02 9.46
C ASN A 45 2.64 -4.39 10.53
N GLN A 46 1.44 -3.80 10.51
CA GLN A 46 0.41 -3.99 11.55
C GLN A 46 -0.70 -4.97 11.15
N THR A 47 -0.53 -5.66 10.04
CA THR A 47 -1.49 -6.65 9.53
C THR A 47 -0.73 -7.80 8.91
N ASP A 48 -1.25 -9.02 9.02
CA ASP A 48 -0.77 -10.19 8.25
C ASP A 48 -1.67 -10.50 7.06
N ASN A 49 -2.75 -9.74 6.88
CA ASN A 49 -3.67 -9.92 5.77
C ASN A 49 -3.00 -9.47 4.45
N SER A 50 -2.75 -10.43 3.55
CA SER A 50 -2.11 -10.21 2.25
C SER A 50 -2.80 -9.16 1.38
N LEU A 51 -4.14 -9.08 1.42
CA LEU A 51 -4.90 -8.08 0.69
C LEU A 51 -4.58 -6.67 1.21
N LEU A 52 -4.55 -6.49 2.54
CA LEU A 52 -4.21 -5.21 3.16
C LEU A 52 -2.73 -4.86 3.01
N LYS A 53 -1.81 -5.83 3.13
CA LYS A 53 -0.38 -5.58 2.88
C LYS A 53 -0.15 -5.06 1.46
N ALA A 54 -0.72 -5.74 0.46
CA ALA A 54 -0.61 -5.32 -0.94
C ALA A 54 -1.21 -3.93 -1.18
N TYR A 55 -2.35 -3.63 -0.56
CA TYR A 55 -2.96 -2.30 -0.62
C TYR A 55 -2.05 -1.20 -0.06
N PHE A 56 -1.50 -1.39 1.15
CA PHE A 56 -0.65 -0.41 1.80
C PHE A 56 0.71 -0.28 1.11
N LEU A 57 1.28 -1.37 0.61
CA LEU A 57 2.49 -1.33 -0.22
C LEU A 57 2.26 -0.52 -1.50
N LYS A 58 1.07 -0.59 -2.11
CA LYS A 58 0.77 0.19 -3.32
C LYS A 58 0.76 1.68 -2.98
N LYS A 59 0.20 2.06 -1.83
CA LYS A 59 0.28 3.43 -1.31
C LYS A 59 1.72 3.87 -1.02
N VAL A 60 2.55 3.01 -0.43
CA VAL A 60 3.98 3.28 -0.22
C VAL A 60 4.66 3.59 -1.55
N GLY A 61 4.49 2.74 -2.56
CA GLY A 61 5.11 2.96 -3.87
C GLY A 61 4.64 4.25 -4.52
N MET A 62 3.33 4.55 -4.48
CA MET A 62 2.77 5.76 -5.08
C MET A 62 3.28 7.03 -4.41
N LEU A 63 3.44 6.99 -3.09
CA LEU A 63 3.97 8.12 -2.33
C LEU A 63 5.48 8.30 -2.59
N GLN A 64 6.24 7.21 -2.69
CA GLN A 64 7.66 7.27 -3.05
C GLN A 64 7.87 7.86 -4.45
N GLU A 65 7.02 7.54 -5.44
CA GLU A 65 7.02 8.22 -6.73
C GLU A 65 6.79 9.74 -6.58
N LYS A 66 5.78 10.13 -5.78
CA LYS A 66 5.48 11.55 -5.50
C LYS A 66 6.67 12.27 -4.84
N MET A 67 7.44 11.57 -4.01
CA MET A 67 8.63 12.08 -3.33
C MET A 67 9.88 12.11 -4.23
N GLY A 68 9.82 11.56 -5.46
CA GLY A 68 10.98 11.49 -6.35
C GLY A 68 11.93 10.33 -6.03
N ASN A 69 11.42 9.27 -5.39
CA ASN A 69 12.16 8.10 -4.93
C ASN A 69 11.76 6.85 -5.76
N PRO A 70 12.14 6.77 -7.06
CA PRO A 70 11.68 5.71 -7.95
C PRO A 70 12.24 4.33 -7.59
N ALA A 71 13.42 4.24 -6.97
CA ALA A 71 14.02 2.98 -6.55
C ALA A 71 13.21 2.31 -5.44
N GLU A 72 12.81 3.08 -4.43
CA GLU A 72 11.98 2.62 -3.32
C GLU A 72 10.55 2.33 -3.78
N ALA A 73 10.04 3.07 -4.76
CA ALA A 73 8.77 2.77 -5.40
C ALA A 73 8.83 1.43 -6.15
N LEU A 74 9.90 1.19 -6.92
CA LEU A 74 10.16 -0.06 -7.62
C LEU A 74 10.18 -1.24 -6.65
N GLU A 75 10.88 -1.13 -5.52
CA GLU A 75 10.90 -2.18 -4.49
C GLU A 75 9.48 -2.50 -3.99
N ALA A 76 8.69 -1.50 -3.61
CA ALA A 76 7.33 -1.72 -3.12
C ALA A 76 6.43 -2.42 -4.15
N TYR A 77 6.53 -2.01 -5.42
CA TYR A 77 5.77 -2.62 -6.51
C TYR A 77 6.25 -4.03 -6.85
N GLN A 78 7.55 -4.28 -6.77
CA GLN A 78 8.12 -5.60 -6.99
C GLN A 78 7.68 -6.57 -5.89
N THR A 79 7.67 -6.12 -4.62
CA THR A 79 7.12 -6.90 -3.50
C THR A 79 5.64 -7.26 -3.73
N ILE A 80 4.81 -6.35 -4.24
CA ILE A 80 3.41 -6.66 -4.57
C ILE A 80 3.32 -7.75 -5.63
N LYS A 81 4.15 -7.68 -6.67
CA LYS A 81 4.16 -8.68 -7.73
C LYS A 81 4.60 -10.06 -7.23
N ASP A 82 5.66 -10.09 -6.43
CA ASP A 82 6.31 -11.35 -6.05
C ASP A 82 5.61 -12.04 -4.87
N GLU A 83 5.20 -11.28 -3.86
CA GLU A 83 4.62 -11.83 -2.62
C GLU A 83 3.08 -11.79 -2.62
N TYR A 84 2.50 -10.84 -3.34
CA TYR A 84 1.06 -10.56 -3.29
C TYR A 84 0.36 -10.66 -4.66
N GLY A 85 0.96 -11.44 -5.58
CA GLY A 85 0.53 -11.59 -6.97
C GLY A 85 -0.91 -12.09 -7.18
N THR A 86 -1.51 -12.74 -6.17
CA THR A 86 -2.90 -13.23 -6.22
C THR A 86 -3.93 -12.19 -5.80
N THR A 87 -3.49 -11.04 -5.27
CA THR A 87 -4.37 -9.96 -4.84
C THR A 87 -4.80 -9.08 -6.02
N PRO A 88 -5.97 -8.42 -5.94
CA PRO A 88 -6.38 -7.45 -6.96
C PRO A 88 -5.39 -6.31 -7.17
N TYR A 89 -4.56 -5.99 -6.18
CA TYR A 89 -3.56 -4.92 -6.26
C TYR A 89 -2.33 -5.28 -7.11
N ALA A 90 -2.11 -6.58 -7.35
CA ALA A 90 -1.09 -7.03 -8.28
C ALA A 90 -1.56 -6.99 -9.75
N ALA A 91 -2.87 -6.95 -10.01
CA ALA A 91 -3.43 -7.06 -11.35
C ALA A 91 -2.96 -5.96 -12.32
N ASP A 92 -2.67 -4.76 -11.80
CA ASP A 92 -2.18 -3.63 -12.57
C ASP A 92 -0.75 -3.21 -12.19
N ILE A 93 -0.05 -3.97 -11.34
CA ILE A 93 1.24 -3.55 -10.77
C ILE A 93 2.35 -3.42 -11.80
N ASP A 94 2.30 -4.21 -12.88
CA ASP A 94 3.24 -4.12 -13.99
C ASP A 94 3.25 -2.74 -14.66
N LYS A 95 2.12 -2.03 -14.64
CA LYS A 95 2.04 -0.64 -15.15
C LYS A 95 2.84 0.33 -14.29
N TYR A 96 2.83 0.11 -12.97
CA TYR A 96 3.57 0.93 -12.01
C TYR A 96 5.07 0.62 -12.11
N LEU A 97 5.44 -0.67 -12.17
CA LEU A 97 6.82 -1.12 -12.41
C LEU A 97 7.41 -0.51 -13.69
N ALA A 98 6.68 -0.60 -14.80
CA ALA A 98 7.13 -0.03 -16.08
C ALA A 98 7.25 1.50 -16.06
N ARG A 99 6.53 2.20 -15.18
CA ARG A 99 6.59 3.66 -15.05
C ARG A 99 7.80 4.11 -14.25
N VAL A 100 8.16 3.39 -13.19
CA VAL A 100 9.30 3.76 -12.31
C VAL A 100 10.65 3.24 -12.80
N SER A 101 10.66 2.33 -13.79
CA SER A 101 11.87 1.80 -14.41
C SER A 101 12.35 2.57 -15.64
N GLN A 102 11.75 3.72 -15.95
CA GLN A 102 12.08 4.55 -17.13
C GLN A 102 13.04 5.69 -16.80
#